data_AF-A0A382C9G4-F1
#
_entry.id   AF-A0A382C9G4-F1
#
_cell.length_a   1.000
_cell.length_b   1.000
_cell.length_c   1.000
_cell.angle_alpha   90.00
_cell.angle_beta   90.00
_cell.angle_gamma   90.00
#
_symmetry.space_group_name_H-M   'P 1'
#
loop_
_entity.id
_entity.type
_entity.pdbx_description
1 polymer ?
#
loop_
_entity_poly.entity_id
_entity_poly.type
_entity_poly.pdbx_seq_one_letter_code
_entity_poly.pdbx_strand_id
1 'polypeptide(L)'
;MMRAWENRSDCTVLDEPFYGYYLQHTGIDHPGAADVIEAQGSEWQTAIDKCLASPAEGKPVFYQKHMTLHLLDEVPRGWLSKLNNCFLIREPEAVISSYAAVRADVNAADIGFLQQVALYDYMSEMTGEDPLVIDSKAFLRQPESHLRAWCDHLGIAFEGSMLSWPEGARDTDGVWARHWYDAVYQSTSFSLPGSGELCLDVHQQALADAMRPHYEYLFERRLVPA
;
A
#
# COMPACT_ATOMS: atom_id res chain seq x y z
N MET A 1 -1.16 -5.74 5.57
CA MET A 1 -2.52 -5.17 5.36
C MET A 1 -3.33 -6.01 4.39
N MET A 2 -2.87 -6.25 3.15
CA MET A 2 -3.61 -7.05 2.16
C MET A 2 -4.04 -8.43 2.69
N ARG A 3 -3.16 -9.15 3.40
CA ARG A 3 -3.50 -10.43 4.06
C ARG A 3 -4.74 -10.38 4.96
N ALA A 4 -4.95 -9.28 5.69
CA ALA A 4 -6.11 -9.14 6.56
C ALA A 4 -7.40 -9.02 5.77
N TRP A 5 -7.39 -8.23 4.68
CA TRP A 5 -8.54 -8.06 3.80
C TRP A 5 -8.83 -9.32 2.99
N GLU A 6 -7.79 -9.95 2.43
CA GLU A 6 -7.89 -11.22 1.71
C GLU A 6 -8.51 -12.34 2.55
N ASN A 7 -8.26 -12.34 3.86
CA ASN A 7 -8.75 -13.38 4.75
C ASN A 7 -10.21 -13.18 5.20
N ARG A 8 -10.86 -12.09 4.77
CA ARG A 8 -12.31 -11.94 4.93
C ARG A 8 -13.05 -12.91 4.00
N SER A 9 -14.17 -13.42 4.46
CA SER A 9 -15.01 -14.33 3.67
C SER A 9 -15.65 -13.65 2.45
N ASP A 10 -15.92 -12.35 2.56
CA ASP A 10 -16.66 -11.53 1.62
C ASP A 10 -15.78 -10.63 0.72
N CYS A 11 -14.46 -10.86 0.70
CA CYS A 11 -13.49 -9.99 0.04
C CYS A 11 -12.73 -10.68 -1.09
N THR A 12 -12.47 -9.93 -2.16
CA THR A 12 -11.40 -10.18 -3.13
C THR A 12 -10.32 -9.11 -3.01
N VAL A 13 -9.11 -9.43 -3.47
CA VAL A 13 -7.99 -8.49 -3.47
C VAL A 13 -7.37 -8.32 -4.85
N LEU A 14 -6.77 -7.16 -5.10
CA LEU A 14 -5.94 -6.87 -6.27
C LEU A 14 -4.62 -6.27 -5.79
N ASP A 15 -3.51 -6.89 -6.18
CA ASP A 15 -2.17 -6.46 -5.79
C ASP A 15 -1.51 -5.66 -6.92
N GLU A 16 -1.12 -4.43 -6.60
CA GLU A 16 -0.32 -3.49 -7.42
C GLU A 16 -0.66 -3.46 -8.91
N PRO A 17 -1.89 -3.09 -9.32
CA PRO A 17 -2.34 -3.24 -10.70
C PRO A 17 -1.62 -2.36 -11.72
N PHE A 18 -0.89 -1.32 -11.26
CA PHE A 18 -0.12 -0.41 -12.12
C PHE A 18 1.36 -0.78 -12.24
N TYR A 19 1.81 -1.88 -11.63
CA TYR A 19 3.25 -2.15 -11.55
C TYR A 19 3.89 -2.43 -12.92
N GLY A 20 3.25 -3.24 -13.77
CA GLY A 20 3.70 -3.49 -15.13
C GLY A 20 3.75 -2.23 -15.99
N TYR A 21 2.71 -1.39 -15.92
CA TYR A 21 2.70 -0.06 -16.57
C TYR A 21 3.88 0.81 -16.10
N TYR A 22 4.06 0.94 -14.79
CA TYR A 22 5.11 1.73 -14.18
C TYR A 22 6.51 1.28 -14.64
N LEU A 23 6.78 -0.02 -14.61
CA LEU A 23 8.07 -0.60 -15.02
C LEU A 23 8.36 -0.35 -16.49
N GLN A 24 7.37 -0.56 -17.36
CA GLN A 24 7.53 -0.35 -18.80
C GLN A 24 7.83 1.13 -19.14
N HIS A 25 7.20 2.06 -18.44
CA HIS A 25 7.28 3.50 -18.75
C HIS A 25 8.50 4.18 -18.13
N THR A 26 8.92 3.74 -16.95
CA THR A 26 10.10 4.30 -16.28
C THR A 26 11.41 3.62 -16.71
N GLY A 27 11.35 2.36 -17.13
CA GLY A 27 12.54 1.54 -17.40
C GLY A 27 13.39 1.30 -16.15
N ILE A 28 12.83 1.48 -14.95
CA ILE A 28 13.55 1.29 -13.70
C ILE A 28 13.93 -0.18 -13.52
N ASP A 29 15.16 -0.41 -13.06
CA ASP A 29 15.68 -1.75 -12.84
C ASP A 29 15.16 -2.33 -11.52
N HIS A 30 14.03 -3.05 -11.61
CA HIS A 30 13.42 -3.76 -10.50
C HIS A 30 13.53 -5.29 -10.69
N PRO A 31 13.70 -6.06 -9.60
CA PRO A 31 13.68 -7.51 -9.66
C PRO A 31 12.40 -8.06 -10.31
N GLY A 32 12.59 -8.85 -11.37
CA GLY A 32 11.48 -9.49 -12.10
C GLY A 32 10.71 -8.55 -13.03
N ALA A 33 11.22 -7.38 -13.38
CA ALA A 33 10.47 -6.39 -14.15
C ALA A 33 9.85 -6.94 -15.45
N ALA A 34 10.59 -7.73 -16.22
CA ALA A 34 10.08 -8.37 -17.44
C ALA A 34 8.89 -9.30 -17.15
N ASP A 35 8.99 -10.15 -16.12
CA ASP A 35 7.91 -11.07 -15.71
C ASP A 35 6.66 -10.28 -15.26
N VAL A 36 6.84 -9.15 -14.56
CA VAL A 36 5.73 -8.29 -14.14
C VAL A 36 5.02 -7.65 -15.33
N ILE A 37 5.79 -7.11 -16.29
CA ILE A 37 5.25 -6.50 -17.51
C ILE A 37 4.50 -7.55 -18.34
N GLU A 38 5.05 -8.76 -18.49
CA GLU A 38 4.39 -9.87 -19.18
C GLU A 38 3.08 -10.27 -18.49
N ALA A 39 3.08 -10.38 -17.16
CA ALA A 39 1.92 -10.83 -16.40
C ALA A 39 0.79 -9.78 -16.31
N GLN A 40 1.13 -8.50 -16.16
CA GLN A 40 0.13 -7.44 -15.95
C GLN A 40 -0.23 -6.64 -17.21
N GLY A 41 0.68 -6.59 -18.19
CA GLY A 41 0.64 -5.67 -19.31
C GLY A 41 1.24 -4.30 -18.98
N SER A 42 1.22 -3.39 -19.96
CA SER A 42 1.83 -2.07 -19.87
C SER A 42 0.86 -0.91 -20.06
N GLU A 43 -0.45 -1.13 -20.07
CA GLU A 43 -1.45 -0.10 -20.33
C GLU A 43 -2.19 0.31 -19.05
N TRP A 44 -2.09 1.57 -18.65
CA TRP A 44 -2.74 2.07 -17.43
C TRP A 44 -4.27 2.02 -17.52
N GLN A 45 -4.86 2.09 -18.71
CA GLN A 45 -6.31 1.97 -18.94
C GLN A 45 -6.80 0.60 -18.47
N THR A 46 -6.07 -0.45 -18.83
CA THR A 46 -6.36 -1.83 -18.40
C THR A 46 -6.26 -1.96 -16.87
N ALA A 47 -5.29 -1.27 -16.25
CA ALA A 47 -5.18 -1.23 -14.79
C ALA A 47 -6.38 -0.54 -14.13
N ILE A 48 -6.83 0.60 -14.68
CA ILE A 48 -8.05 1.28 -14.20
C ILE A 48 -9.29 0.40 -14.38
N ASP A 49 -9.44 -0.26 -15.53
CA ASP A 49 -10.58 -1.14 -15.80
C ASP A 49 -10.62 -2.30 -14.79
N LYS A 50 -9.47 -2.87 -14.42
CA LYS A 50 -9.36 -3.88 -13.35
C LYS A 50 -9.77 -3.30 -11.99
N CYS A 51 -9.38 -2.06 -11.67
CA CYS A 51 -9.74 -1.40 -10.41
C CYS A 51 -11.24 -1.06 -10.31
N LEU A 52 -11.89 -0.77 -11.44
CA LEU A 52 -13.31 -0.43 -11.51
C LEU A 52 -14.21 -1.63 -11.84
N ALA A 53 -13.63 -2.82 -12.01
CA ALA A 53 -14.36 -4.04 -12.24
C ALA A 53 -15.30 -4.35 -11.05
N SER A 54 -16.44 -4.96 -11.35
CA SER A 54 -17.35 -5.43 -10.31
C SER A 54 -16.63 -6.42 -9.38
N PRO A 55 -16.89 -6.36 -8.06
CA PRO A 55 -16.42 -7.38 -7.14
C PRO A 55 -16.88 -8.78 -7.57
N ALA A 56 -16.16 -9.82 -7.14
CA ALA A 56 -16.54 -11.18 -7.48
C ALA A 56 -17.90 -11.57 -6.89
N GLU A 57 -18.59 -12.50 -7.54
CA GLU A 57 -19.89 -12.98 -7.08
C GLU A 57 -19.81 -13.49 -5.62
N GLY A 58 -20.73 -13.03 -4.78
CA GLY A 58 -20.75 -13.36 -3.34
C GLY A 58 -19.68 -12.66 -2.50
N LYS A 59 -18.82 -11.83 -3.08
CA LYS A 59 -17.74 -11.09 -2.42
C LYS A 59 -17.84 -9.58 -2.69
N PRO A 60 -18.74 -8.86 -2.02
CA PRO A 60 -19.00 -7.45 -2.29
C PRO A 60 -17.82 -6.53 -1.94
N VAL A 61 -16.87 -6.96 -1.11
CA VAL A 61 -15.69 -6.16 -0.76
C VAL A 61 -14.58 -6.43 -1.76
N PHE A 62 -14.01 -5.37 -2.33
CA PHE A 62 -12.87 -5.45 -3.24
C PHE A 62 -11.73 -4.54 -2.76
N TYR A 63 -10.72 -5.13 -2.13
CA TYR A 63 -9.59 -4.40 -1.58
C TYR A 63 -8.44 -4.33 -2.59
N GLN A 64 -7.88 -3.14 -2.79
CA GLN A 64 -6.82 -2.93 -3.79
C GLN A 64 -5.59 -2.37 -3.11
N LYS A 65 -4.47 -3.09 -3.22
CA LYS A 65 -3.18 -2.58 -2.75
C LYS A 65 -2.52 -1.82 -3.89
N HIS A 66 -2.19 -0.55 -3.64
CA HIS A 66 -1.50 0.31 -4.59
C HIS A 66 -0.16 0.77 -4.02
N MET A 67 0.79 1.10 -4.90
CA MET A 67 1.97 1.90 -4.58
C MET A 67 1.80 3.25 -5.24
N THR A 68 1.95 4.34 -4.48
CA THR A 68 1.70 5.69 -5.00
C THR A 68 2.61 6.04 -6.18
N LEU A 69 3.85 5.56 -6.16
CA LEU A 69 4.81 5.75 -7.25
C LEU A 69 4.43 5.05 -8.56
N HIS A 70 3.59 4.01 -8.53
CA HIS A 70 3.13 3.34 -9.75
C HIS A 70 2.12 4.17 -10.54
N LEU A 71 1.48 5.16 -9.91
CA LEU A 71 0.52 6.04 -10.55
C LEU A 71 1.23 7.29 -11.08
N LEU A 72 1.78 7.18 -12.29
CA LEU A 72 2.48 8.28 -12.98
C LEU A 72 1.56 9.48 -13.25
N ASP A 73 2.15 10.66 -13.43
CA ASP A 73 1.42 11.94 -13.52
C ASP A 73 0.49 12.03 -14.74
N GLU A 74 0.78 11.31 -15.83
CA GLU A 74 -0.07 11.27 -17.01
C GLU A 74 -1.35 10.43 -16.84
N VAL A 75 -1.42 9.60 -15.80
CA VAL A 75 -2.58 8.74 -15.54
C VAL A 75 -3.71 9.60 -14.95
N PRO A 76 -4.91 9.63 -15.55
CA PRO A 76 -6.02 10.40 -15.00
C PRO A 76 -6.40 9.88 -13.62
N ARG A 77 -6.63 10.79 -12.66
CA ARG A 77 -6.93 10.45 -11.25
C ARG A 77 -8.41 10.45 -10.90
N GLY A 78 -9.28 10.89 -11.81
CA GLY A 78 -10.72 11.03 -11.56
C GLY A 78 -11.44 9.73 -11.17
N TRP A 79 -10.91 8.55 -11.56
CA TRP A 79 -11.47 7.25 -11.18
C TRP A 79 -11.36 6.95 -9.69
N LEU A 80 -10.41 7.57 -8.97
CA LEU A 80 -10.23 7.37 -7.54
C LEU A 80 -11.46 7.78 -6.73
N SER A 81 -12.26 8.74 -7.21
CA SER A 81 -13.52 9.16 -6.58
C SER A 81 -14.62 8.09 -6.59
N LYS A 82 -14.45 7.02 -7.39
CA LYS A 82 -15.38 5.89 -7.44
C LYS A 82 -15.04 4.81 -6.40
N LEU A 83 -13.98 5.01 -5.63
CA LEU A 83 -13.45 4.06 -4.65
C LEU A 83 -13.39 4.72 -3.26
N ASN A 84 -13.36 3.88 -2.23
CA ASN A 84 -13.00 4.32 -0.88
C ASN A 84 -11.47 4.23 -0.75
N ASN A 85 -10.81 5.36 -0.53
CA ASN A 85 -9.35 5.46 -0.52
C ASN A 85 -8.82 5.50 0.91
N CYS A 86 -7.68 4.85 1.12
CA CYS A 86 -6.99 4.82 2.40
C CYS A 86 -5.48 4.91 2.18
N PHE A 87 -4.82 5.75 2.98
CA PHE A 87 -3.37 5.94 2.96
C PHE A 87 -2.72 5.19 4.10
N LEU A 88 -1.92 4.18 3.79
CA LEU A 88 -1.06 3.53 4.76
C LEU A 88 0.28 4.29 4.81
N ILE A 89 0.60 4.87 5.97
CA ILE A 89 1.82 5.63 6.19
C ILE A 89 2.77 4.91 7.14
N ARG A 90 4.06 5.22 7.04
CA ARG A 90 5.12 4.68 7.89
C ARG A 90 6.23 5.70 8.00
N GLU A 91 6.91 5.73 9.15
CA GLU A 91 8.07 6.60 9.37
C GLU A 91 9.09 6.48 8.24
N PRO A 92 9.62 7.61 7.70
CA PRO A 92 10.56 7.62 6.59
C PRO A 92 11.77 6.69 6.78
N GLU A 93 12.36 6.66 7.98
CA GLU A 93 13.54 5.84 8.28
C GLU A 93 13.24 4.35 8.10
N ALA A 94 12.06 3.93 8.52
CA ALA A 94 11.65 2.53 8.45
C ALA A 94 11.31 2.11 7.00
N VAL A 95 10.84 3.05 6.17
CA VAL A 95 10.64 2.82 4.74
C VAL A 95 11.99 2.74 4.01
N ILE A 96 12.87 3.72 4.22
CA ILE A 96 14.18 3.81 3.57
C ILE A 96 15.04 2.60 3.93
N SER A 97 15.11 2.21 5.21
CA SER A 97 15.85 1.01 5.63
C SER A 97 15.32 -0.27 4.96
N SER A 98 14.01 -0.41 4.81
CA SER A 98 13.40 -1.56 4.14
C SER A 98 13.69 -1.58 2.64
N TYR A 99 13.71 -0.42 1.99
CA TYR A 99 14.03 -0.29 0.56
C TYR A 99 15.53 -0.53 0.30
N ALA A 100 16.40 0.02 1.15
CA ALA A 100 17.85 -0.13 1.06
C ALA A 100 18.32 -1.59 1.18
N ALA A 101 17.54 -2.45 1.84
CA ALA A 101 17.80 -3.88 1.90
C ALA A 101 17.65 -4.60 0.54
N VAL A 102 16.90 -4.00 -0.41
CA VAL A 102 16.61 -4.58 -1.73
C VAL A 102 17.23 -3.77 -2.87
N ARG A 103 17.34 -2.44 -2.74
CA ARG A 103 17.88 -1.53 -3.77
C ARG A 103 18.94 -0.60 -3.17
N ALA A 104 20.08 -0.47 -3.86
CA ALA A 104 21.21 0.33 -3.38
C ALA A 104 20.98 1.85 -3.41
N ASP A 105 20.31 2.35 -4.46
CA ASP A 105 20.04 3.77 -4.64
C ASP A 105 18.53 4.05 -4.48
N VAL A 106 18.17 4.67 -3.36
CA VAL A 106 16.79 5.06 -3.02
C VAL A 106 16.70 6.57 -3.05
N ASN A 107 15.77 7.11 -3.84
CA ASN A 107 15.47 8.54 -3.85
C ASN A 107 14.01 8.82 -3.41
N ALA A 108 13.64 10.11 -3.32
CA ALA A 108 12.31 10.52 -2.86
C ALA A 108 11.16 9.96 -3.70
N ALA A 109 11.35 9.80 -5.02
CA ALA A 109 10.34 9.24 -5.90
C ALA A 109 10.16 7.72 -5.70
N ASP A 110 11.19 7.00 -5.28
CA ASP A 110 11.13 5.56 -5.00
C ASP A 110 10.33 5.22 -3.72
N ILE A 111 10.21 6.16 -2.79
CA ILE A 111 9.56 5.95 -1.47
C ILE A 111 8.20 6.61 -1.34
N GLY A 112 7.78 7.40 -2.33
CA GLY A 112 6.38 7.74 -2.55
C GLY A 112 5.72 8.77 -1.61
N PHE A 113 6.46 9.41 -0.70
CA PHE A 113 5.90 10.36 0.28
C PHE A 113 5.30 11.61 -0.38
N LEU A 114 5.98 12.19 -1.38
CA LEU A 114 5.48 13.33 -2.14
C LEU A 114 4.19 12.97 -2.89
N GLN A 115 4.17 11.79 -3.50
CA GLN A 115 3.02 11.25 -4.23
C GLN A 115 1.86 10.95 -3.29
N GLN A 116 2.12 10.45 -2.07
CA GLN A 116 1.06 10.23 -1.06
C GLN A 116 0.37 11.54 -0.69
N VAL A 117 1.12 12.60 -0.37
CA VAL A 117 0.54 13.91 -0.03
C VAL A 117 -0.24 14.48 -1.22
N ALA A 118 0.35 14.46 -2.43
CA ALA A 118 -0.32 14.98 -3.61
C ALA A 118 -1.61 14.24 -3.95
N LEU A 119 -1.65 12.91 -3.79
CA LEU A 119 -2.85 12.12 -3.98
C LEU A 119 -3.89 12.35 -2.88
N TYR A 120 -3.45 12.54 -1.63
CA TYR A 120 -4.33 12.85 -0.52
C TYR A 120 -5.05 14.16 -0.77
N ASP A 121 -4.30 15.24 -1.03
CA ASP A 121 -4.86 16.57 -1.28
C ASP A 121 -5.78 16.58 -2.50
N TYR A 122 -5.37 15.92 -3.60
CA TYR A 122 -6.19 15.78 -4.80
C TYR A 122 -7.53 15.09 -4.50
N MET A 123 -7.53 14.04 -3.69
CA MET A 123 -8.75 13.32 -3.34
C MET A 123 -9.62 14.13 -2.39
N SER A 124 -9.05 14.73 -1.34
CA SER A 124 -9.77 15.62 -0.43
C SER A 124 -10.46 16.77 -1.17
N GLU A 125 -9.77 17.39 -2.14
CA GLU A 125 -10.35 18.46 -2.96
C GLU A 125 -11.48 17.95 -3.87
N MET A 126 -11.28 16.79 -4.50
CA MET A 126 -12.23 16.20 -5.45
C MET A 126 -13.51 15.69 -4.79
N THR A 127 -13.43 15.09 -3.60
CA THR A 127 -14.58 14.49 -2.89
C THR A 127 -15.18 15.44 -1.86
N GLY A 128 -14.43 16.44 -1.39
CA GLY A 128 -14.81 17.28 -0.25
C GLY A 128 -14.70 16.57 1.10
N GLU A 129 -14.14 15.37 1.13
CA GLU A 129 -13.96 14.54 2.32
C GLU A 129 -12.53 14.01 2.38
N ASP A 130 -11.95 14.03 3.57
CA ASP A 130 -10.59 13.56 3.79
C ASP A 130 -10.51 12.02 3.74
N PRO A 131 -9.65 11.44 2.88
CA PRO A 131 -9.41 10.00 2.87
C PRO A 131 -8.89 9.48 4.21
N LEU A 132 -9.17 8.21 4.51
CA LEU A 132 -8.67 7.59 5.73
C LEU A 132 -7.14 7.50 5.70
N VAL A 133 -6.48 7.79 6.83
CA VAL A 133 -5.03 7.60 6.98
C VAL A 133 -4.77 6.59 8.11
N ILE A 134 -3.96 5.57 7.84
CA ILE A 134 -3.56 4.54 8.81
C ILE A 134 -2.05 4.64 9.02
N ASP A 135 -1.63 4.99 10.24
CA ASP A 135 -0.23 4.86 10.63
C ASP A 135 0.10 3.39 10.92
N SER A 136 1.07 2.85 10.20
CA SER A 136 1.47 1.44 10.30
C SER A 136 1.93 1.05 11.70
N LYS A 137 2.62 1.94 12.44
CA LYS A 137 3.12 1.62 13.79
C LYS A 137 2.01 1.64 14.83
N ALA A 138 1.10 2.61 14.76
CA ALA A 138 -0.10 2.68 15.58
C ALA A 138 -1.00 1.46 15.32
N PHE A 139 -1.20 1.11 14.04
CA PHE A 139 -1.94 -0.06 13.62
C PHE A 139 -1.35 -1.35 14.23
N LEU A 140 -0.05 -1.59 14.07
CA LEU A 140 0.58 -2.82 14.56
C LEU A 140 0.57 -2.97 16.09
N ARG A 141 0.42 -1.87 16.84
CA ARG A 141 0.23 -1.92 18.29
C ARG A 141 -1.17 -2.36 18.70
N GLN A 142 -2.17 -2.07 17.87
CA GLN A 142 -3.58 -2.37 18.15
C GLN A 142 -4.33 -2.72 16.86
N PRO A 143 -4.00 -3.85 16.20
CA PRO A 143 -4.52 -4.14 14.87
C PRO A 143 -6.04 -4.32 14.87
N GLU A 144 -6.60 -4.96 15.90
CA GLU A 144 -8.05 -5.16 16.00
C GLU A 144 -8.83 -3.85 16.12
N SER A 145 -8.40 -2.91 16.96
CA SER A 145 -9.11 -1.63 17.14
C SER A 145 -9.11 -0.80 15.86
N HIS A 146 -7.98 -0.77 15.15
CA HIS A 146 -7.89 -0.07 13.86
C HIS A 146 -8.73 -0.74 12.78
N LEU A 147 -8.72 -2.08 12.70
CA LEU A 147 -9.54 -2.80 11.72
C LEU A 147 -11.04 -2.64 11.98
N ARG A 148 -11.46 -2.64 13.25
CA ARG A 148 -12.86 -2.35 13.62
C ARG A 148 -13.25 -0.94 13.19
N ALA A 149 -12.46 0.07 13.57
CA ALA A 149 -12.72 1.45 13.19
C ALA A 149 -12.72 1.67 11.66
N TRP A 150 -11.85 0.97 10.92
CA TRP A 150 -11.84 1.01 9.45
C TRP A 150 -13.10 0.33 8.86
N CYS A 151 -13.48 -0.84 9.36
CA CYS A 151 -14.71 -1.51 8.93
C CYS A 151 -15.96 -0.65 9.21
N ASP A 152 -16.02 -0.02 10.39
CA ASP A 152 -17.10 0.87 10.79
C ASP A 152 -17.19 2.10 9.86
N HIS A 153 -16.04 2.71 9.51
CA HIS A 153 -15.96 3.82 8.55
C HIS A 153 -16.50 3.43 7.17
N LEU A 154 -16.28 2.18 6.74
CA LEU A 154 -16.78 1.65 5.47
C LEU A 154 -18.22 1.11 5.56
N GLY A 155 -18.83 1.08 6.75
CA GLY A 155 -20.16 0.53 6.96
C GLY A 155 -20.25 -1.00 6.80
N ILE A 156 -19.16 -1.73 7.02
CA ILE A 156 -19.09 -3.20 6.91
C ILE A 156 -18.76 -3.85 8.25
N ALA A 157 -19.09 -5.13 8.41
CA ALA A 157 -18.78 -5.87 9.63
C ALA A 157 -17.28 -6.25 9.69
N PHE A 158 -16.67 -6.09 10.86
CA PHE A 158 -15.36 -6.65 11.16
C PHE A 158 -15.42 -8.19 11.25
N GLU A 159 -14.44 -8.88 10.65
CA GLU A 159 -14.26 -10.32 10.79
C GLU A 159 -12.97 -10.64 11.58
N GLY A 160 -13.04 -11.52 12.58
CA GLY A 160 -11.85 -11.93 13.35
C GLY A 160 -10.76 -12.62 12.52
N SER A 161 -11.14 -13.20 11.38
CA SER A 161 -10.22 -13.76 10.37
C SER A 161 -9.21 -12.72 9.87
N MET A 162 -9.54 -11.41 9.91
CA MET A 162 -8.63 -10.35 9.50
C MET A 162 -7.35 -10.27 10.35
N LEU A 163 -7.30 -10.90 11.52
CA LEU A 163 -6.15 -10.85 12.45
C LEU A 163 -5.20 -12.05 12.34
N SER A 164 -5.61 -13.14 11.69
CA SER A 164 -4.85 -14.39 11.64
C SER A 164 -5.04 -15.08 10.30
N TRP A 165 -3.96 -15.49 9.65
CA TRP A 165 -3.98 -16.13 8.33
C TRP A 165 -2.97 -17.29 8.25
N PRO A 166 -3.14 -18.23 7.30
CA PRO A 166 -2.13 -19.26 7.04
C PRO A 166 -0.80 -18.65 6.58
N GLU A 167 0.31 -19.31 6.91
CA GLU A 167 1.62 -19.01 6.32
C GLU A 167 1.62 -19.35 4.81
N GLY A 168 2.46 -18.67 4.03
CA GLY A 168 2.78 -19.00 2.65
C GLY A 168 2.34 -17.99 1.58
N ALA A 169 2.62 -18.36 0.33
CA ALA A 169 2.19 -17.63 -0.85
C ALA A 169 0.69 -17.78 -1.10
N ARG A 170 0.11 -16.83 -1.82
CA ARG A 170 -1.28 -16.83 -2.27
C ARG A 170 -1.36 -16.70 -3.78
N ASP A 171 -2.45 -17.22 -4.34
CA ASP A 171 -2.76 -17.05 -5.77
C ASP A 171 -3.00 -15.59 -6.16
N THR A 172 -3.26 -14.73 -5.17
CA THR A 172 -3.47 -13.29 -5.33
C THR A 172 -2.17 -12.48 -5.28
N ASP A 173 -1.06 -13.10 -4.86
CA ASP A 173 0.24 -12.44 -4.83
C ASP A 173 0.76 -12.26 -6.26
N GLY A 174 1.27 -11.07 -6.56
CA GLY A 174 1.89 -10.82 -7.84
C GLY A 174 3.14 -11.65 -8.09
N VAL A 175 3.55 -11.79 -9.36
CA VAL A 175 4.78 -12.52 -9.73
C VAL A 175 6.06 -11.93 -9.10
N TRP A 176 5.99 -10.66 -8.66
CA TRP A 176 7.06 -9.99 -7.91
C TRP A 176 7.17 -10.44 -6.45
N ALA A 177 6.13 -11.06 -5.88
CA ALA A 177 6.08 -11.37 -4.45
C ALA A 177 7.27 -12.21 -3.97
N ARG A 178 7.80 -13.11 -4.80
CA ARG A 178 9.03 -13.88 -4.50
C ARG A 178 10.28 -13.01 -4.24
N HIS A 179 10.25 -11.73 -4.59
CA HIS A 179 11.35 -10.77 -4.37
C HIS A 179 11.11 -9.85 -3.18
N TRP A 180 9.86 -9.70 -2.73
CA TRP A 180 9.48 -8.67 -1.75
C TRP A 180 8.75 -9.20 -0.52
N TYR A 181 8.13 -10.40 -0.60
CA TYR A 181 7.15 -10.90 0.36
C TYR A 181 7.68 -12.00 1.28
N ASP A 182 8.99 -12.22 1.38
CA ASP A 182 9.55 -13.25 2.27
C ASP A 182 9.02 -13.15 3.72
N ALA A 183 9.01 -11.94 4.29
CA ALA A 183 8.47 -11.69 5.62
C ALA A 183 6.93 -11.86 5.69
N VAL A 184 6.23 -11.55 4.59
CA VAL A 184 4.76 -11.72 4.51
C VAL A 184 4.41 -13.19 4.42
N TYR A 185 5.17 -13.98 3.67
CA TYR A 185 4.97 -15.43 3.55
C TYR A 185 5.13 -16.10 4.90
N GLN A 186 6.08 -15.70 5.73
CA GLN A 186 6.30 -16.26 7.07
C GLN A 186 5.30 -15.76 8.13
N SER A 187 4.47 -14.77 7.79
CA SER A 187 3.54 -14.18 8.75
C SER A 187 2.26 -15.01 8.87
N THR A 188 1.74 -15.09 10.09
CA THR A 188 0.42 -15.68 10.39
C THR A 188 -0.52 -14.71 11.10
N SER A 189 -0.03 -13.53 11.45
CA SER A 189 -0.77 -12.44 12.10
C SER A 189 0.04 -11.14 11.99
N PHE A 190 -0.54 -10.04 12.47
CA PHE A 190 0.20 -8.78 12.61
C PHE A 190 1.21 -8.86 13.77
N SER A 191 2.44 -8.42 13.50
CA SER A 191 3.49 -8.32 14.50
C SER A 191 4.20 -6.97 14.39
N LEU A 192 4.65 -6.46 15.53
CA LEU A 192 5.54 -5.30 15.52
C LEU A 192 6.88 -5.72 14.91
N PRO A 193 7.52 -4.85 14.10
CA PRO A 193 8.88 -5.08 13.66
C PRO A 193 9.80 -5.25 14.89
N GLY A 194 10.83 -6.09 14.77
CA GLY A 194 11.84 -6.22 15.82
C GLY A 194 12.45 -4.85 16.18
N SER A 195 12.85 -4.67 17.44
CA SER A 195 13.42 -3.41 17.96
C SER A 195 14.87 -3.14 17.49
N GLY A 196 15.28 -3.70 16.35
CA GLY A 196 16.61 -3.46 15.79
C GLY A 196 16.80 -1.98 15.49
N GLU A 197 17.99 -1.45 15.79
CA GLU A 197 18.36 -0.10 15.37
C GLU A 197 18.36 -0.03 13.84
N LEU A 198 17.68 0.98 13.30
CA LEU A 198 17.76 1.31 11.88
C LEU A 198 19.08 2.05 11.67
N CYS A 199 20.05 1.39 11.04
CA CYS A 199 21.31 2.01 10.66
C CYS A 199 21.14 2.66 9.28
N LEU A 200 20.87 3.97 9.26
CA LEU A 200 20.88 4.76 8.03
C LEU A 200 22.24 5.42 7.83
N ASP A 201 22.72 5.44 6.59
CA ASP A 201 23.85 6.29 6.23
C ASP A 201 23.46 7.78 6.17
N VAL A 202 24.44 8.66 5.95
CA VAL A 202 24.23 10.12 5.92
C VAL A 202 23.25 10.54 4.81
N HIS A 203 23.28 9.89 3.64
CA HIS A 203 22.38 10.21 2.53
C HIS A 203 20.96 9.73 2.81
N GLN A 204 20.83 8.53 3.38
CA GLN A 204 19.55 7.96 3.79
C GLN A 204 18.89 8.77 4.92
N GLN A 205 19.68 9.23 5.91
CA GLN A 205 19.15 10.10 6.96
C GLN A 205 18.71 11.45 6.39
N ALA A 206 19.50 12.06 5.50
CA ALA A 206 19.10 13.31 4.84
C ALA A 206 17.80 13.16 4.03
N LEU A 207 17.61 12.01 3.37
CA LEU A 207 16.36 11.69 2.68
C LEU A 207 15.20 11.50 3.68
N ALA A 208 15.42 10.81 4.79
CA ALA A 208 14.42 10.63 5.84
C ALA A 208 13.95 11.99 6.40
N ASP A 209 14.90 12.87 6.73
CA ASP A 209 14.64 14.22 7.23
C ASP A 209 13.86 15.05 6.20
N ALA A 210 14.20 14.94 4.92
CA ALA A 210 13.50 15.63 3.85
C ALA A 210 12.05 15.14 3.67
N MET A 211 11.79 13.85 3.90
CA MET A 211 10.44 13.27 3.77
C MET A 211 9.58 13.41 5.04
N ARG A 212 10.20 13.66 6.20
CA ARG A 212 9.52 13.76 7.50
C ARG A 212 8.34 14.74 7.52
N PRO A 213 8.41 15.96 6.95
CA PRO A 213 7.26 16.87 6.91
C PRO A 213 6.05 16.29 6.17
N HIS A 214 6.27 15.49 5.12
CA HIS A 214 5.21 14.85 4.36
C HIS A 214 4.55 13.69 5.13
N TYR A 215 5.37 12.92 5.87
CA TYR A 215 4.86 11.92 6.80
C TYR A 215 4.01 12.57 7.91
N GLU A 216 4.55 13.62 8.55
CA GLU A 216 3.89 14.31 9.67
C GLU A 216 2.56 14.93 9.25
N TYR A 217 2.49 15.51 8.05
CA TYR A 217 1.26 16.01 7.45
C TYR A 217 0.14 14.96 7.44
N LEU A 218 0.42 13.75 6.95
CA LEU A 218 -0.57 12.67 6.93
C LEU A 218 -0.77 12.06 8.33
N PHE A 219 0.27 12.01 9.15
CA PHE A 219 0.21 11.47 10.51
C PHE A 219 -0.75 12.24 11.42
N GLU A 220 -0.82 13.56 11.29
CA GLU A 220 -1.79 14.40 12.01
C GLU A 220 -3.24 14.06 11.66
N ARG A 221 -3.48 13.48 10.48
CA ARG A 221 -4.80 13.07 9.95
C ARG A 221 -5.10 11.59 10.17
N ARG A 222 -4.21 10.85 10.83
CA ARG A 222 -4.38 9.41 11.03
C ARG A 222 -5.63 9.08 11.84
N LEU A 223 -6.22 7.93 11.54
CA LEU A 223 -7.24 7.30 12.34
C LEU A 223 -6.71 7.04 13.75
N VAL A 224 -7.45 7.52 14.75
CA VAL A 224 -7.25 7.18 16.16
C VAL A 224 -8.50 6.43 16.61
N PRO A 225 -8.43 5.10 16.77
CA PRO A 225 -9.56 4.33 17.29
C PRO A 225 -9.97 4.83 18.67
N ALA A 226 -11.26 4.74 18.97
CA ALA A 226 -11.86 5.13 20.26
C ALA A 226 -11.40 4.24 21.43
#